data_AF-A0A357Z927-F1
#
_entry.id   AF-A0A357Z927-F1
#
_cell.length_a   1.000
_cell.length_b   1.000
_cell.length_c   1.000
_cell.angle_alpha   90.00
_cell.angle_beta   90.00
_cell.angle_gamma   90.00
#
_symmetry.space_group_name_H-M   'P 1'
#
loop_
_entity.id
_entity.type
_entity.pdbx_description
1 polymer ?
#
loop_
_entity_poly.entity_id
_entity_poly.type
_entity_poly.pdbx_seq_one_letter_code
_entity_poly.pdbx_strand_id
1 'polypeptide(L)'
;MRGFIEKYNWQGILVEPIPYVFERLKVNYSGFSKLSFENSAISSETGFSKFYIIAERDLNNSGLFENNQEYKIYQLSSFDKDTLFKQGYMHPSFEKKIHEIDITTLNFNILLKKYKVKKHYC
;
A
#
# COMPACT_ATOMS: atom_id res chain seq x y z
N MET A 1 12.81 -4.58 -8.12
CA MET A 1 12.73 -5.15 -6.76
C MET A 1 12.64 -6.68 -6.76
N ARG A 2 11.60 -7.31 -7.35
CA ARG A 2 11.42 -8.78 -7.38
C ARG A 2 12.67 -9.58 -7.76
N GLY A 3 13.34 -9.21 -8.86
CA GLY A 3 14.56 -9.91 -9.29
C GLY A 3 15.73 -9.85 -8.29
N PHE A 4 15.81 -8.82 -7.44
CA PHE A 4 16.82 -8.75 -6.38
C PHE A 4 16.45 -9.61 -5.18
N ILE A 5 15.18 -9.64 -4.80
CA ILE A 5 14.67 -10.53 -3.75
C ILE A 5 14.98 -11.98 -4.10
N GLU A 6 14.76 -12.36 -5.36
CA GLU A 6 15.06 -13.71 -5.85
C GLU A 6 16.56 -13.97 -5.88
N LYS A 7 17.32 -13.10 -6.57
CA LYS A 7 18.78 -13.24 -6.74
C LYS A 7 19.53 -13.32 -5.41
N TYR A 8 19.12 -12.54 -4.42
CA TYR A 8 19.78 -12.44 -3.12
C TYR A 8 19.01 -13.12 -2.00
N ASN A 9 17.93 -13.84 -2.33
CA ASN A 9 17.12 -14.61 -1.40
C ASN A 9 16.72 -13.82 -0.14
N TRP A 10 16.22 -12.60 -0.36
CA TRP A 10 15.90 -11.67 0.71
C TRP A 10 14.83 -12.24 1.64
N GLN A 11 14.99 -11.96 2.93
CA GLN A 11 13.96 -12.14 3.94
C GLN A 11 13.40 -10.78 4.31
N GLY A 12 12.07 -10.66 4.33
CA GLY A 12 11.46 -9.37 4.58
C GLY A 12 9.96 -9.45 4.83
N ILE A 13 9.39 -8.31 5.19
CA ILE A 13 7.96 -8.13 5.40
C ILE A 13 7.50 -7.10 4.37
N LEU A 14 6.57 -7.47 3.51
CA LEU A 14 5.91 -6.56 2.59
C LEU A 14 4.62 -6.07 3.24
N VAL A 15 4.48 -4.74 3.33
CA VAL A 15 3.38 -4.08 4.03
C VAL A 15 2.56 -3.30 3.01
N GLU A 16 1.23 -3.49 3.03
CA GLU A 16 0.30 -2.75 2.17
C GLU A 16 -1.04 -2.58 2.89
N PRO A 17 -1.47 -1.34 3.20
CA PRO A 17 -2.72 -1.10 3.92
C PRO A 17 -3.99 -1.36 3.10
N ILE A 18 -3.95 -1.19 1.77
CA ILE A 18 -5.16 -1.23 0.93
C ILE A 18 -5.48 -2.70 0.59
N PRO A 19 -6.66 -3.24 0.98
CA PRO A 19 -6.94 -4.67 0.86
C PRO A 19 -6.79 -5.25 -0.56
N TYR A 20 -7.33 -4.60 -1.59
CA TYR A 20 -7.22 -5.12 -2.97
C TYR A 20 -5.80 -5.01 -3.54
N VAL A 21 -5.00 -4.04 -3.09
CA VAL A 21 -3.58 -3.95 -3.44
C VAL A 21 -2.79 -5.04 -2.71
N PHE A 22 -3.12 -5.29 -1.44
CA PHE A 22 -2.50 -6.34 -0.62
C PHE A 22 -2.72 -7.74 -1.20
N GLU A 23 -3.92 -8.04 -1.70
CA GLU A 23 -4.18 -9.33 -2.36
C GLU A 23 -3.30 -9.51 -3.61
N ARG A 24 -3.17 -8.47 -4.44
CA ARG A 24 -2.27 -8.50 -5.62
C ARG A 24 -0.80 -8.59 -5.23
N LEU A 25 -0.39 -7.93 -4.14
CA LEU A 25 0.96 -8.05 -3.57
C LEU A 25 1.28 -9.50 -3.22
N LYS A 26 0.38 -10.23 -2.55
CA LYS A 26 0.57 -11.66 -2.26
C LYS A 26 0.71 -12.50 -3.53
N VAL A 27 -0.11 -12.24 -4.54
CA VAL A 27 -0.04 -12.97 -5.83
C VAL A 27 1.29 -12.72 -6.54
N ASN A 28 1.72 -11.45 -6.63
CA ASN A 28 2.96 -11.05 -7.32
C ASN A 28 4.23 -11.67 -6.71
N TYR A 29 4.18 -11.99 -5.42
CA TYR A 29 5.28 -12.59 -4.66
C TYR A 29 4.95 -14.02 -4.20
N SER A 30 3.98 -14.67 -4.85
CA SER A 30 3.72 -16.10 -4.65
C SER A 30 4.98 -16.90 -4.99
N GLY A 31 5.30 -17.89 -4.14
CA GLY A 31 6.52 -18.70 -4.26
C GLY A 31 7.75 -18.19 -3.50
N PHE A 32 7.74 -16.95 -2.97
CA PHE A 32 8.83 -16.43 -2.15
C PHE A 32 8.65 -16.80 -0.68
N SER A 33 9.22 -17.93 -0.25
CA SER A 33 9.01 -18.50 1.10
C SER A 33 9.60 -17.68 2.26
N LYS A 34 10.52 -16.75 1.98
CA LYS A 34 11.14 -15.88 3.00
C LYS A 34 10.47 -14.52 3.16
N LEU A 35 9.39 -14.28 2.43
CA LEU A 35 8.60 -13.07 2.55
C LEU A 35 7.40 -13.30 3.46
N SER A 36 7.16 -12.34 4.33
CA SER A 36 5.92 -12.21 5.09
C SER A 36 5.10 -11.03 4.57
N PHE A 37 3.79 -11.05 4.78
CA PHE A 37 2.86 -10.05 4.28
C PHE A 37 2.01 -9.49 5.41
N GLU A 38 1.90 -8.17 5.49
CA GLU A 38 1.10 -7.45 6.49
C GLU A 38 0.10 -6.50 5.81
N ASN A 39 -1.20 -6.67 6.10
CA ASN A 39 -2.25 -5.77 5.63
C ASN A 39 -2.58 -4.70 6.69
N SER A 40 -1.64 -3.79 6.90
CA SER A 40 -1.75 -2.67 7.82
C SER A 40 -0.96 -1.48 7.28
N ALA A 41 -1.29 -0.26 7.67
CA ALA A 41 -0.36 0.86 7.51
C ALA A 41 0.58 0.94 8.71
N ILE A 42 1.83 1.33 8.45
CA ILE A 42 2.77 1.64 9.54
C ILE A 42 2.50 3.05 10.04
N SER A 43 2.23 3.17 11.33
CA SER A 43 1.89 4.43 12.00
C SER A 43 2.61 4.55 13.35
N SER A 44 2.53 5.72 13.98
CA SER A 44 2.95 5.90 15.38
C SER A 44 2.08 5.06 16.34
N GLU A 45 0.80 4.88 16.01
CA GLU A 45 -0.19 4.20 16.84
C GLU A 45 -0.71 2.91 16.19
N THR A 46 -1.11 1.95 17.03
CA THR A 46 -1.73 0.69 16.59
C THR A 46 -3.23 0.77 16.81
N GLY A 47 -4.00 0.32 15.82
CA GLY A 47 -5.46 0.29 15.92
C GLY A 47 -6.08 0.42 14.55
N PHE A 48 -7.00 1.37 14.41
CA PHE A 48 -7.65 1.70 13.15
C PHE A 48 -7.46 3.18 12.85
N SER A 49 -7.39 3.53 11.58
CA SER A 49 -7.33 4.93 11.16
C SER A 49 -8.06 5.12 9.84
N LYS A 50 -8.58 6.33 9.65
CA LYS A 50 -9.14 6.74 8.36
C LYS A 50 -8.03 6.85 7.33
N PHE A 51 -8.32 6.32 6.15
CA PHE A 51 -7.42 6.36 5.02
C PHE A 51 -8.21 6.68 3.76
N TYR A 52 -7.67 7.58 2.95
CA TYR A 52 -8.29 8.04 1.73
C TYR A 52 -7.67 7.30 0.55
N ILE A 53 -8.52 6.72 -0.29
CA ILE A 53 -8.11 5.91 -1.43
C ILE A 53 -8.94 6.23 -2.67
N ILE A 54 -8.45 5.84 -3.84
CA ILE A 54 -9.29 5.66 -5.03
C ILE A 54 -9.68 4.18 -5.10
N ALA A 55 -10.98 3.87 -5.12
CA ALA A 55 -11.44 2.48 -5.13
C ALA A 55 -11.08 1.79 -6.45
N GLU A 56 -10.81 0.48 -6.41
CA GLU A 56 -10.39 -0.30 -7.58
C GLU A 56 -11.36 -0.19 -8.77
N ARG A 57 -12.66 -0.15 -8.48
CA ARG A 57 -13.72 0.02 -9.47
C ARG A 57 -13.63 1.34 -10.25
N ASP A 58 -13.03 2.37 -9.64
CA ASP A 58 -12.94 3.72 -10.21
C ASP A 58 -11.65 3.94 -11.00
N LEU A 59 -10.77 2.91 -11.05
CA LEU A 59 -9.50 2.91 -11.77
C LEU A 59 -9.68 2.60 -13.24
N ASN A 60 -10.51 1.60 -13.55
CA ASN A 60 -10.85 1.23 -14.92
C ASN A 60 -11.78 2.30 -15.51
N ASN A 61 -11.44 2.85 -16.68
CA ASN A 61 -12.17 3.97 -17.32
C ASN A 61 -12.15 5.29 -16.53
N SER A 62 -11.12 5.52 -15.70
CA SER A 62 -11.14 6.65 -14.79
C SER A 62 -11.11 8.01 -15.52
N GLY A 63 -10.51 8.08 -16.72
CA GLY A 63 -10.25 9.33 -17.43
C GLY A 63 -9.36 10.30 -16.64
N LEU A 64 -8.78 9.85 -15.52
CA LEU A 64 -8.06 10.70 -14.56
C LEU A 64 -6.63 11.00 -15.01
N PHE A 65 -6.08 10.18 -15.92
CA PHE A 65 -4.74 10.34 -16.46
C PHE A 65 -4.73 10.00 -17.95
N GLU A 66 -4.00 10.78 -18.75
CA GLU A 66 -3.73 10.44 -20.16
C GLU A 66 -2.85 9.18 -20.24
N ASN A 67 -3.21 8.26 -21.14
CA ASN A 67 -2.45 7.12 -21.66
C ASN A 67 -1.53 6.36 -20.66
N ASN A 68 -1.87 5.10 -20.35
CA ASN A 68 -0.99 4.09 -19.72
C ASN A 68 -0.38 4.43 -18.35
N GLN A 69 -0.91 5.41 -17.61
CA GLN A 69 -0.44 5.79 -16.26
C GLN A 69 -1.35 5.28 -15.13
N GLU A 70 -2.25 4.33 -15.41
CA GLU A 70 -3.18 3.76 -14.43
C GLU A 70 -2.46 3.17 -13.19
N TYR A 71 -1.22 2.70 -13.36
CA TYR A 71 -0.41 2.19 -12.25
C TYR A 71 -0.07 3.25 -11.19
N LYS A 72 -0.07 4.54 -11.55
CA LYS A 72 0.16 5.64 -10.60
C LYS A 72 -1.03 5.81 -9.67
N ILE A 73 -2.23 5.41 -10.07
CA ILE A 73 -3.43 5.54 -9.23
C ILE A 73 -3.35 4.61 -8.01
N TYR A 74 -2.70 3.45 -8.13
CA TYR A 74 -2.44 2.58 -6.98
C TYR A 74 -1.50 3.20 -5.93
N GLN A 75 -0.79 4.27 -6.28
CA GLN A 75 0.06 5.04 -5.37
C GLN A 75 -0.68 6.25 -4.77
N LEU A 76 -1.92 6.52 -5.21
CA LEU A 76 -2.74 7.62 -4.71
C LEU A 76 -3.58 7.12 -3.54
N SER A 77 -2.97 7.18 -2.36
CA SER A 77 -3.63 7.00 -1.08
C SER A 77 -2.90 7.76 0.01
N SER A 78 -3.60 8.16 1.06
CA SER A 78 -3.02 8.97 2.13
C SER A 78 -3.87 8.95 3.40
N PHE A 79 -3.24 9.19 4.54
CA PHE A 79 -3.93 9.55 5.78
C PHE A 79 -4.51 10.96 5.75
N ASP A 80 -4.01 11.80 4.84
CA ASP A 80 -4.44 13.17 4.64
C ASP A 80 -5.08 13.33 3.25
N LYS A 81 -6.36 13.70 3.24
CA LYS A 81 -7.16 13.93 2.02
C LYS A 81 -6.56 15.05 1.17
N ASP A 82 -5.99 16.09 1.76
CA ASP A 82 -5.44 17.23 1.03
C ASP A 82 -4.18 16.85 0.24
N THR A 83 -3.40 15.90 0.75
CA THR A 83 -2.24 15.35 0.04
C THR A 83 -2.64 14.63 -1.25
N LEU A 84 -3.78 13.92 -1.27
CA LEU A 84 -4.33 13.31 -2.49
C LEU A 84 -4.71 14.35 -3.55
N PHE A 85 -5.29 15.48 -3.13
CA PHE A 85 -5.65 16.57 -4.02
C PHE A 85 -4.42 17.23 -4.66
N LYS A 86 -3.32 17.36 -3.92
CA LYS A 86 -2.07 17.92 -4.46
C LYS A 86 -1.40 17.01 -5.50
N GLN A 87 -1.63 15.70 -5.41
CA GLN A 87 -1.04 14.70 -6.31
C GLN A 87 -1.87 14.46 -7.58
N GLY A 88 -3.18 14.72 -7.54
CA GLY A 88 -4.07 14.60 -8.69
C GLY A 88 -4.04 15.86 -9.55
N TYR A 89 -3.51 15.77 -10.78
CA TYR A 89 -3.80 16.78 -11.79
C TYR A 89 -5.33 16.82 -12.00
N MET A 90 -5.90 18.02 -11.88
CA MET A 90 -7.30 18.30 -11.65
C MET A 90 -8.23 17.79 -12.76
N HIS A 91 -8.71 16.56 -12.64
CA HIS A 91 -9.98 16.18 -13.26
C HIS A 91 -11.13 16.54 -12.29
N PRO A 92 -12.18 17.26 -12.71
CA PRO A 92 -13.28 17.70 -11.82
C PRO A 92 -13.98 16.56 -11.08
N SER A 93 -13.95 15.35 -11.63
CA SER A 93 -14.53 14.16 -11.00
C SER A 93 -13.59 13.41 -10.04
N PHE A 94 -12.35 13.87 -9.84
CA PHE A 94 -11.36 13.21 -8.99
C PHE A 94 -11.80 13.16 -7.53
N GLU A 95 -12.32 14.27 -7.00
CA GLU A 95 -12.84 14.34 -5.63
C GLU A 95 -13.94 13.29 -5.37
N LYS A 96 -14.84 13.11 -6.33
CA LYS A 96 -15.97 12.18 -6.24
C LYS A 96 -15.54 10.71 -6.22
N LYS A 97 -14.28 10.42 -6.54
CA LYS A 97 -13.69 9.08 -6.58
C LYS A 97 -12.80 8.80 -5.37
N ILE A 98 -12.63 9.77 -4.46
CA ILE A 98 -11.95 9.55 -3.19
C ILE A 98 -12.95 8.90 -2.23
N HIS A 99 -12.57 7.74 -1.71
CA HIS A 99 -13.30 7.01 -0.70
C HIS A 99 -12.50 7.00 0.59
N GLU A 100 -13.20 7.15 1.71
CA GLU A 100 -12.64 6.93 3.03
C GLU A 100 -12.85 5.47 3.42
N ILE A 101 -11.80 4.81 3.88
CA ILE A 101 -11.84 3.45 4.41
C ILE A 101 -11.20 3.42 5.80
N ASP A 102 -11.66 2.50 6.64
CA ASP A 102 -10.96 2.14 7.87
C ASP A 102 -9.90 1.09 7.54
N ILE A 103 -8.64 1.39 7.88
CA ILE A 103 -7.52 0.43 7.77
C ILE A 103 -6.95 0.12 9.13
N THR A 104 -6.38 -1.07 9.25
CA THR A 104 -5.54 -1.42 10.40
C THR A 104 -4.26 -0.59 10.36
N THR A 105 -3.87 -0.03 11.50
CA THR A 105 -2.56 0.59 11.70
C THR A 105 -1.74 -0.24 12.68
N LEU A 106 -0.43 -0.28 12.44
CA LEU A 106 0.49 -1.02 13.28
C LEU A 106 1.74 -0.20 13.54
N ASN A 107 2.08 -0.04 14.82
CA ASN A 107 3.36 0.54 15.20
C ASN A 107 4.52 -0.32 14.69
N PHE A 108 5.55 0.33 14.15
CA PHE A 108 6.72 -0.36 13.58
C PHE A 108 7.39 -1.33 14.57
N ASN A 109 7.54 -0.97 15.84
CA ASN A 109 8.13 -1.87 16.83
C ASN A 109 7.25 -3.11 17.08
N ILE A 110 5.94 -2.96 16.98
CA ILE A 110 5.00 -4.08 17.11
C ILE A 110 5.08 -4.97 15.87
N LEU A 111 5.20 -4.40 14.67
CA LEU A 111 5.46 -5.16 13.44
C LEU A 111 6.69 -6.05 13.59
N LEU A 112 7.82 -5.47 14.01
CA LEU A 112 9.07 -6.22 14.17
C LEU A 112 8.91 -7.37 15.19
N LYS A 113 8.20 -7.13 16.30
CA LYS A 113 7.89 -8.17 17.29
C LYS A 113 6.98 -9.26 16.72
N LYS A 114 5.91 -8.89 16.01
CA LYS A 114 4.94 -9.81 15.38
C LYS A 114 5.63 -10.80 14.45
N TYR A 115 6.55 -10.31 13.63
CA TYR A 115 7.31 -11.11 12.68
C TYR A 115 8.67 -11.60 13.21
N LYS A 116 8.95 -11.41 14.50
CA LYS A 116 10.16 -11.87 15.20
C LYS A 116 11.45 -11.44 14.49
N VAL A 117 11.47 -10.23 13.96
CA VAL A 117 12.64 -9.68 13.25
C VAL A 117 13.76 -9.47 14.26
N LYS A 118 14.91 -10.10 14.01
CA LYS A 118 16.12 -9.94 14.82
C LYS A 118 16.98 -8.84 14.22
N LYS A 119 17.48 -7.94 15.07
CA LYS A 119 18.49 -6.96 14.68
C LYS A 119 19.83 -7.68 14.60
N HIS A 120 20.40 -7.76 13.40
CA HIS A 120 21.79 -8.20 13.24
C HIS A 120 22.68 -6.97 13.40
N TYR A 121 23.52 -6.98 14.43
CA TYR A 121 24.63 -6.04 14.54
C TYR A 121 25.75 -6.57 13.65
N CYS A 122 26.17 -5.77 12.68
CA CYS A 122 27.39 -5.98 11.91
C CYS A 122 28.57 -5.40 12.67
#